data_AF-A0AAW8NH45-F1
#
_entry.id   AF-A0AAW8NH45-F1
#
_cell.length_a   1.000
_cell.length_b   1.000
_cell.length_c   1.000
_cell.angle_alpha   90.00
_cell.angle_beta   90.00
_cell.angle_gamma   90.00
#
_symmetry.space_group_name_H-M   'P 1'
#
loop_
_entity.id
_entity.type
_entity.pdbx_description
1 polymer ?
#
loop_
_entity_poly.entity_id
_entity_poly.type
_entity_poly.pdbx_seq_one_letter_code
_entity_poly.pdbx_strand_id
1 'polypeptide(L)' 'MGRAVVLEIIEHARGLPGTEAISITSATFMARAHALYESLGFRRTPDRDWYVPGEDVLLWVFTLEIAK' A
#
# COMPACT_ATOMS: atom_id res chain seq x y z
N MET A 1 -7.98 -13.32 -5.94
CA MET A 1 -6.50 -13.36 -5.89
C MET A 1 -5.92 -12.13 -5.21
N GLY A 2 -6.03 -10.91 -5.76
CA GLY A 2 -5.40 -9.72 -5.16
C GLY A 2 -5.68 -9.49 -3.67
N ARG A 3 -6.93 -9.60 -3.23
CA ARG A 3 -7.29 -9.47 -1.80
C ARG A 3 -6.58 -10.47 -0.90
N ALA A 4 -6.50 -11.73 -1.31
CA ALA A 4 -5.87 -12.79 -0.52
C ALA A 4 -4.38 -12.52 -0.33
N VAL A 5 -3.70 -12.06 -1.39
CA VAL A 5 -2.28 -11.69 -1.32
C VAL A 5 -2.05 -10.54 -0.33
N VAL A 6 -2.87 -9.47 -0.40
CA VAL A 6 -2.71 -8.33 0.51
C VAL A 6 -3.00 -8.74 1.95
N LEU A 7 -4.01 -9.59 2.20
CA LEU A 7 -4.28 -10.11 3.54
C LEU A 7 -3.11 -10.93 4.09
N GLU A 8 -2.51 -11.81 3.28
CA GLU A 8 -1.35 -12.60 3.68
C GLU A 8 -0.14 -11.70 4.04
N ILE A 9 0.11 -10.65 3.26
CA ILE A 9 1.16 -9.68 3.56
C ILE A 9 0.89 -8.96 4.89
N ILE A 10 -0.36 -8.59 5.17
CA ILE A 10 -0.73 -7.94 6.44
C ILE A 10 -0.47 -8.88 7.62
N GLU A 11 -0.94 -10.12 7.54
CA GLU A 11 -0.73 -11.11 8.61
C GLU A 11 0.76 -11.40 8.81
N HIS A 12 1.51 -11.55 7.73
CA HIS A 12 2.96 -11.73 7.80
C HIS A 12 3.65 -10.55 8.50
N ALA A 13 3.33 -9.32 8.10
CA ALA A 13 3.95 -8.11 8.66
C ALA A 13 3.65 -7.93 10.15
N ARG A 14 2.46 -8.32 10.63
CA ARG A 14 2.13 -8.32 12.07
C ARG A 14 2.97 -9.30 12.88
N GLY A 15 3.46 -10.37 12.25
CA GLY A 15 4.35 -11.34 12.87
C GLY A 15 5.82 -10.90 12.90
N LEU A 16 6.20 -9.85 12.17
CA LEU A 16 7.60 -9.38 12.09
C LEU A 16 7.91 -8.39 13.23
N PRO A 17 8.86 -8.72 14.13
CA PRO A 17 9.26 -7.81 15.20
C PRO A 17 9.75 -6.46 14.66
N GLY A 18 9.25 -5.36 15.25
CA GLY A 18 9.66 -4.00 14.87
C GLY A 18 9.04 -3.46 13.59
N THR A 19 8.09 -4.18 12.96
CA THR A 19 7.33 -3.63 11.82
C THR A 19 6.15 -2.80 12.32
N GLU A 20 6.19 -1.50 12.05
CA GLU A 20 5.16 -0.56 12.53
C GLU A 20 4.06 -0.30 11.50
N ALA A 21 4.40 -0.38 10.21
CA ALA A 21 3.49 -0.10 9.12
C ALA A 21 3.85 -0.86 7.84
N ILE A 22 2.88 -0.95 6.93
CA ILE A 22 3.02 -1.46 5.57
C ILE A 22 2.82 -0.31 4.60
N SER A 23 3.65 -0.23 3.56
CA SER A 23 3.50 0.71 2.45
C SER A 23 3.28 -0.05 1.15
N ILE A 24 2.25 0.29 0.39
CA ILE A 24 2.00 -0.23 -0.96
C ILE A 24 1.94 0.93 -1.93
N THR A 25 2.52 0.73 -3.11
CA THR A 25 2.64 1.75 -4.15
C THR A 25 2.05 1.24 -5.45
N SER A 26 1.20 2.03 -6.11
CA SER A 26 0.58 1.67 -7.39
C SER A 26 0.37 2.90 -8.28
N ALA A 27 0.32 2.69 -9.61
CA ALA A 27 0.11 3.80 -10.55
C ALA A 27 -1.29 4.42 -10.39
N THR A 28 -1.40 5.72 -10.66
CA THR A 28 -2.65 6.50 -10.54
C THR A 28 -3.87 5.87 -11.21
N PHE A 29 -3.68 5.19 -12.35
CA PHE A 29 -4.76 4.54 -13.10
C PHE A 29 -5.25 3.21 -12.50
N MET A 30 -4.60 2.67 -11.47
CA MET A 30 -4.93 1.37 -10.86
C MET A 30 -6.09 1.47 -9.84
N ALA A 31 -7.20 2.11 -10.22
CA ALA A 31 -8.32 2.43 -9.32
C ALA A 31 -8.90 1.21 -8.57
N ARG A 32 -8.94 0.02 -9.19
CA ARG A 32 -9.41 -1.22 -8.52
C ARG A 32 -8.47 -1.68 -7.39
N ALA A 33 -7.17 -1.43 -7.54
CA ALA A 33 -6.19 -1.74 -6.50
C ALA A 33 -6.34 -0.75 -5.33
N HIS A 34 -6.52 0.54 -5.63
CA HIS A 34 -6.75 1.57 -4.62
C HIS A 34 -7.97 1.27 -3.76
N ALA A 35 -9.12 0.97 -4.39
CA ALA A 35 -10.34 0.59 -3.67
C ALA A 35 -10.15 -0.67 -2.80
N LEU A 36 -9.34 -1.63 -3.28
CA LEU A 36 -8.98 -2.80 -2.49
C LEU A 36 -8.15 -2.41 -1.25
N TYR A 37 -7.11 -1.60 -1.41
CA TYR A 37 -6.25 -1.17 -0.30
C TYR A 37 -7.06 -0.40 0.76
N GLU A 38 -7.89 0.55 0.32
CA GLU A 38 -8.78 1.30 1.20
C GLU A 38 -9.75 0.39 1.96
N SER A 39 -10.33 -0.62 1.28
CA SER A 39 -11.22 -1.61 1.93
C SER A 39 -10.52 -2.48 2.98
N LEU A 40 -9.18 -2.51 2.97
CA LEU A 40 -8.34 -3.25 3.91
C LEU A 40 -7.72 -2.35 4.98
N GLY A 41 -8.10 -1.06 5.01
CA GLY A 41 -7.67 -0.11 6.03
C GLY A 41 -6.41 0.68 5.68
N PHE A 42 -5.85 0.50 4.48
CA PHE A 42 -4.79 1.38 4.01
C PHE A 42 -5.34 2.80 3.80
N ARG A 43 -4.53 3.80 4.09
CA ARG A 43 -4.83 5.21 3.87
C ARG A 43 -3.90 5.79 2.81
N ARG A 44 -4.44 6.72 2.02
CA ARG A 44 -3.66 7.45 1.03
C ARG A 44 -2.68 8.40 1.72
N THR A 45 -1.44 8.41 1.25
CA THR A 45 -0.36 9.27 1.78
C THR A 45 0.28 10.09 0.66
N PRO A 46 -0.36 11.19 0.21
CA PRO A 46 0.09 11.98 -0.94
C PRO A 46 1.51 12.54 -0.79
N ASP A 47 1.92 12.91 0.44
CA ASP A 47 3.26 13.45 0.72
C ASP A 47 4.39 12.46 0.41
N ARG A 48 4.06 11.17 0.19
CA ARG A 48 5.01 10.11 -0.16
C ARG A 48 4.97 9.70 -1.63
N ASP A 49 4.12 10.33 -2.44
CA ASP A 49 4.05 10.04 -3.86
C ASP A 49 5.33 10.38 -4.58
N TRP A 50 5.58 9.67 -5.67
CA TRP A 50 6.78 9.89 -6.46
C TRP A 50 6.56 9.46 -7.91
N TYR A 51 7.34 10.06 -8.80
CA TYR A 51 7.40 9.69 -10.21
C TYR A 51 8.45 8.62 -10.42
N VAL A 52 8.15 7.61 -11.25
CA VAL A 52 9.17 6.65 -11.68
C VAL A 52 10.28 7.40 -12.44
N PRO A 53 11.56 7.25 -12.04
CA PRO A 53 12.65 7.95 -12.71
C PRO A 53 12.72 7.64 -14.21
N GLY A 54 12.63 8.69 -15.04
CA GLY A 54 12.67 8.55 -16.49
C GLY A 54 11.33 8.21 -17.15
N GLU A 55 10.23 8.13 -16.40
CA GLU A 55 8.89 7.86 -16.91
C GLU A 55 7.89 8.91 -16.44
N ASP A 56 6.86 9.20 -17.23
CA ASP A 56 5.74 10.05 -16.82
C ASP A 56 4.66 9.23 -16.10
N VAL A 57 5.09 8.50 -15.07
CA VAL A 57 4.22 7.63 -14.25
C VAL A 57 4.29 8.09 -12.80
N LEU A 58 3.21 8.73 -12.35
CA LEU A 58 3.01 9.06 -10.94
C LEU A 58 2.52 7.84 -10.17
N LEU A 59 3.23 7.51 -9.11
CA LEU A 59 2.90 6.43 -8.19
C LEU A 59 2.28 6.97 -6.90
N TRP A 60 1.14 6.39 -6.55
CA TRP A 60 0.39 6.67 -5.35
C TRP A 60 0.82 5.74 -4.22
N VAL A 61 1.13 6.30 -3.05
CA VAL A 61 1.50 5.55 -1.85
C VAL A 61 0.33 5.39 -0.88
N PHE A 62 0.10 4.17 -0.40
CA PHE A 62 -0.89 3.84 0.61
C PHE A 62 -0.20 3.19 1.81
N THR A 63 -0.56 3.60 3.03
CA THR A 63 0.02 3.04 4.26
C THR A 63 -1.03 2.40 5.16
N LEU A 64 -0.65 1.31 5.82
CA LEU A 64 -1.42 0.68 6.89
C LEU A 64 -0.55 0.59 8.13
N GLU A 65 -0.92 1.30 9.19
CA GLU A 65 -0.32 1.14 10.51
C GLU A 65 -0.75 -0.22 11.08
N ILE A 66 0.21 -1.00 11.57
CA ILE A 66 -0.02 -2.34 12.15
C ILE A 66 0.47 -2.49 13.58
N ALA A 67 1.26 -1.53 14.09
CA ALA A 67 1.63 -1.47 15.51
C ALA A 67 0.53 -0.85 16.38
N LYS A 68 0.49 -1.27 17.65
CA LYS A 68 -0.26 -0.65 18.73
C LYS A 68 0.67 -0.33 19.88
#